data_AF-A0A536LAT4-F1
#
_entry.id   AF-A0A536LAT4-F1
#
_cell.length_a   1.000
_cell.length_b   1.000
_cell.length_c   1.000
_cell.angle_alpha   90.00
_cell.angle_beta   90.00
_cell.angle_gamma   90.00
#
_symmetry.space_group_name_H-M   'P 1'
#
loop_
_entity.id
_entity.type
_entity.pdbx_description
1 polymer ?
#
loop_
_entity_poly.entity_id
_entity_poly.type
_entity_poly.pdbx_seq_one_letter_code
_entity_poly.pdbx_strand_id
1 'polypeptide(L)'
;MSTEIPPIGRDAGSAARLQILATEHWSLLATRALTYNEALSRVTIFLSILSGALIALALVAQADHFGPIFISIAIPMLLIVMFVGITTVSRLTALNR
;
A
#
# COMPACT_ATOMS: atom_id res chain seq x y z
N MET A 1 33.91 -39.70 -40.97
CA MET A 1 32.81 -39.53 -39.99
C MET A 1 33.31 -38.58 -38.91
N SER A 2 33.31 -37.27 -39.19
CA SER A 2 33.84 -36.25 -38.27
C SER A 2 32.76 -35.89 -37.26
N THR A 3 32.99 -36.27 -36.00
CA THR A 3 32.20 -35.81 -34.86
C THR A 3 32.56 -34.37 -34.56
N GLU A 4 31.81 -33.43 -35.12
CA GLU A 4 31.85 -32.03 -34.71
C GLU A 4 31.21 -31.94 -33.33
N ILE A 5 32.05 -31.74 -32.31
CA ILE A 5 31.61 -31.50 -30.93
C ILE A 5 31.03 -30.08 -30.91
N PRO A 6 29.73 -29.88 -30.61
CA PRO A 6 29.15 -28.55 -30.53
C PRO A 6 29.85 -27.75 -29.42
N PRO A 7 30.03 -26.42 -29.57
CA PRO A 7 30.70 -25.61 -28.57
C PRO A 7 29.88 -25.50 -27.27
N ILE A 8 30.04 -26.45 -26.33
CA ILE A 8 29.22 -26.61 -25.11
C ILE A 8 29.51 -25.54 -24.02
N GLY A 9 30.38 -24.56 -24.25
CA GLY A 9 30.91 -23.73 -23.16
C GLY A 9 30.20 -22.40 -22.92
N ARG A 10 29.63 -21.77 -23.95
CA ARG A 10 29.26 -20.35 -23.90
C ARG A 10 27.78 -20.13 -23.59
N ASP A 11 26.90 -20.96 -24.16
CA ASP A 11 25.45 -20.77 -24.08
C ASP A 11 24.86 -21.25 -22.74
N ALA A 12 25.40 -22.32 -22.17
CA ALA A 12 25.01 -22.83 -20.85
C ALA A 12 25.36 -21.83 -19.73
N GLY A 13 26.54 -21.19 -19.83
CA GLY A 13 26.95 -20.14 -18.90
C GLY A 13 26.11 -18.87 -19.02
N SER A 14 25.72 -18.46 -20.24
CA SER A 14 24.79 -17.34 -20.42
C SER A 14 23.38 -17.66 -19.96
N ALA A 15 22.88 -18.88 -20.18
CA ALA A 15 21.57 -19.32 -19.73
C ALA A 15 21.47 -19.31 -18.18
N ALA A 16 22.50 -19.80 -17.50
CA ALA A 16 22.57 -19.76 -16.04
C ALA A 16 22.59 -18.32 -15.49
N ARG A 17 23.34 -17.42 -16.12
CA ARG A 17 23.38 -15.98 -15.73
C ARG A 17 22.03 -15.30 -15.96
N LEU A 18 21.35 -15.58 -17.07
CA LEU A 18 20.02 -15.07 -17.37
C LEU A 18 18.98 -15.57 -16.35
N GLN A 19 19.09 -16.83 -15.93
CA GLN A 19 18.23 -17.38 -14.90
C GLN A 19 18.45 -16.70 -13.54
N ILE A 20 19.70 -16.47 -13.14
CA ILE A 20 20.03 -15.73 -11.91
C ILE A 20 19.46 -14.31 -11.97
N LEU A 21 19.69 -13.58 -13.07
CA LEU A 21 19.13 -12.23 -13.26
C LEU A 21 17.60 -12.24 -13.23
N ALA A 22 16.96 -13.25 -13.81
CA ALA A 22 15.51 -13.40 -13.73
C ALA A 22 15.07 -13.61 -12.28
N THR A 23 15.71 -14.51 -11.52
CA THR A 23 15.38 -14.75 -10.11
C THR A 23 15.58 -13.50 -9.25
N GLU A 24 16.68 -12.76 -9.45
CA GLU A 24 16.92 -11.48 -8.79
C GLU A 24 15.83 -10.46 -9.17
N HIS A 25 15.48 -10.37 -10.46
CA HIS A 25 14.43 -9.47 -10.93
C HIS A 25 13.08 -9.78 -10.29
N TRP A 26 12.69 -11.05 -10.22
CA TRP A 26 11.47 -11.48 -9.53
C TRP A 26 11.53 -11.18 -8.04
N SER A 27 12.69 -11.35 -7.40
CA SER A 27 12.85 -11.01 -5.98
C SER A 27 12.68 -9.51 -5.70
N LEU A 28 13.18 -8.65 -6.60
CA LEU A 28 13.00 -7.20 -6.51
C LEU A 28 11.55 -6.78 -6.78
N LEU A 29 10.90 -7.37 -7.79
CA LEU A 29 9.48 -7.16 -8.06
C LEU A 29 8.61 -7.57 -6.86
N ALA A 30 8.90 -8.72 -6.26
CA ALA A 30 8.18 -9.21 -5.09
C ALA A 30 8.35 -8.26 -3.90
N THR A 31 9.57 -7.80 -3.63
CA THR A 31 9.86 -6.85 -2.54
C THR A 31 9.13 -5.51 -2.74
N ARG A 32 9.12 -5.00 -3.98
CA ARG A 32 8.36 -3.79 -4.34
C ARG A 32 6.86 -3.99 -4.16
N ALA A 33 6.31 -5.13 -4.58
CA ALA A 33 4.89 -5.45 -4.43
C ALA A 33 4.45 -5.50 -2.94
N LEU A 34 5.29 -6.04 -2.05
CA LEU A 34 5.03 -6.04 -0.60
C LEU A 34 4.92 -4.61 -0.04
N THR A 35 5.78 -3.71 -0.48
CA THR A 35 5.75 -2.30 -0.06
C THR A 35 4.45 -1.61 -0.51
N TYR A 36 4.00 -1.87 -1.74
CA TYR A 36 2.72 -1.35 -2.23
C TYR A 36 1.52 -1.93 -1.47
N ASN A 37 1.52 -3.23 -1.17
CA ASN A 37 0.43 -3.85 -0.41
C ASN A 37 0.31 -3.25 1.00
N GLU A 38 1.44 -3.00 1.66
CA GLU A 38 1.46 -2.36 2.98
C GLU A 38 0.90 -0.93 2.91
N ALA A 39 1.29 -0.16 1.90
CA ALA A 39 0.80 1.18 1.65
C ALA A 39 -0.73 1.19 1.41
N LEU A 40 -1.21 0.32 0.52
CA LEU A 40 -2.63 0.20 0.20
C LEU A 40 -3.45 -0.24 1.41
N SER A 41 -2.96 -1.21 2.20
CA SER A 41 -3.63 -1.65 3.42
C SER A 41 -3.85 -0.49 4.41
N ARG A 42 -2.83 0.34 4.62
CA ARG A 42 -2.92 1.52 5.50
C ARG A 42 -3.92 2.55 4.98
N VAL A 43 -3.94 2.80 3.68
CA VAL A 43 -4.94 3.68 3.05
C VAL A 43 -6.34 3.12 3.25
N THR A 44 -6.56 1.83 3.02
CA THR A 44 -7.85 1.18 3.23
C THR A 44 -8.32 1.33 4.67
N ILE A 45 -7.45 1.07 5.66
CA ILE A 45 -7.78 1.24 7.08
C ILE A 45 -8.21 2.69 7.37
N PHE A 46 -7.47 3.68 6.88
CA PHE A 46 -7.84 5.10 7.04
C PHE A 46 -9.22 5.40 6.41
N LEU A 47 -9.47 4.95 5.18
CA LEU A 47 -10.75 5.16 4.51
C LEU A 47 -11.91 4.47 5.24
N SER A 48 -11.69 3.30 5.84
CA SER A 48 -12.67 2.63 6.68
C SER A 48 -12.99 3.43 7.94
N ILE A 49 -11.98 3.98 8.62
CA ILE A 49 -12.17 4.84 9.79
C ILE A 49 -12.93 6.12 9.41
N LEU A 50 -12.51 6.79 8.33
CA LEU A 50 -13.17 7.99 7.81
C LEU A 50 -14.64 7.71 7.48
N SER A 51 -14.91 6.61 6.77
CA SER A 51 -16.28 6.20 6.43
C SER A 51 -17.11 5.96 7.69
N GLY A 52 -16.61 5.19 8.65
CA GLY A 52 -17.29 4.94 9.92
C GLY A 52 -17.58 6.21 10.71
N ALA A 53 -16.63 7.16 10.75
CA ALA A 53 -16.81 8.45 11.39
C ALA A 53 -17.91 9.28 10.72
N LEU A 54 -17.93 9.34 9.38
CA LEU A 54 -18.98 10.05 8.63
C LEU A 54 -20.35 9.42 8.83
N ILE A 55 -20.45 8.08 8.83
CA ILE A 55 -21.69 7.37 9.12
C ILE A 55 -22.18 7.69 10.53
N ALA A 56 -21.31 7.63 11.54
CA ALA A 56 -21.66 7.97 12.92
C ALA A 56 -22.14 9.43 13.04
N LEU A 57 -21.45 10.37 12.39
CA LEU A 57 -21.86 11.77 12.37
C LEU A 57 -23.21 11.97 11.65
N ALA A 58 -23.49 11.24 10.58
CA ALA A 58 -24.78 11.29 9.90
C ALA A 58 -25.92 10.78 10.80
N LEU A 59 -25.67 9.77 11.63
CA LEU A 59 -26.65 9.27 12.61
C LEU A 59 -26.91 10.31 13.72
N VAL A 60 -25.85 10.93 14.25
CA VAL A 60 -25.96 12.01 15.24
C VAL A 60 -26.71 13.21 14.67
N ALA A 61 -26.40 13.59 13.42
CA ALA A 61 -27.07 14.69 12.74
C ALA A 61 -28.57 14.45 12.56
N GLN A 62 -28.98 13.21 12.28
CA GLN A 62 -30.41 12.84 12.19
C GLN A 62 -31.10 12.92 13.55
N ALA A 63 -30.43 12.54 14.64
CA ALA A 63 -31.02 12.62 15.98
C ALA A 63 -31.15 14.07 16.48
N ASP A 64 -30.10 14.87 16.31
CA ASP A 64 -30.01 16.23 16.85
C ASP A 64 -30.43 17.33 15.86
N HIS A 65 -30.79 16.96 14.62
CA HIS A 65 -31.17 17.88 13.54
C HIS A 65 -30.10 18.97 13.29
N PHE A 66 -28.83 18.57 13.30
CA PHE A 66 -27.66 19.46 13.21
C PHE A 66 -27.58 20.52 14.32
N GLY A 67 -28.10 20.21 15.51
CA GLY A 67 -28.02 21.07 16.68
C GLY A 67 -26.63 21.15 17.35
N PRO A 68 -26.57 21.72 18.57
CA PRO A 68 -25.33 21.93 19.29
C PRO A 68 -24.59 20.64 19.68
N ILE A 69 -25.32 19.53 19.88
CA ILE A 69 -24.73 18.23 20.24
C ILE A 69 -24.00 17.67 19.04
N PHE A 70 -24.58 17.78 17.84
CA PHE A 70 -23.90 17.40 16.60
C PHE A 70 -22.56 18.13 16.44
N ILE A 71 -22.54 19.45 16.58
CA ILE A 71 -21.30 20.24 16.43
C ILE A 71 -20.25 19.83 17.48
N SER A 72 -20.68 19.63 18.72
CA SER A 72 -19.81 19.24 19.84
C SER A 72 -19.14 17.88 19.62
N ILE A 73 -19.79 16.97 18.88
CA ILE A 73 -19.24 15.65 18.52
C ILE A 73 -18.45 15.73 17.21
N ALA A 74 -18.94 16.47 16.22
CA ALA A 74 -18.35 16.57 14.89
C ALA A 74 -16.95 17.15 14.92
N ILE A 75 -16.73 18.24 15.67
CA ILE A 75 -15.41 18.89 15.73
C ILE A 75 -14.31 17.94 16.24
N PRO A 76 -14.41 17.34 17.44
CA PRO A 76 -13.35 16.44 17.92
C PRO A 76 -13.21 15.19 17.06
N MET A 77 -14.32 14.63 16.56
CA MET A 77 -14.28 13.47 15.65
C MET A 77 -13.49 13.80 14.37
N LEU A 78 -13.78 14.93 13.72
CA LEU A 78 -13.09 15.36 12.51
C LEU A 78 -11.62 15.68 12.77
N LEU A 79 -11.27 16.24 13.94
CA LEU A 79 -9.87 16.46 14.32
C LEU A 79 -9.10 15.14 14.47
N ILE A 80 -9.71 14.13 15.07
CA ILE A 80 -9.10 12.79 15.19
C ILE A 80 -8.90 12.18 13.80
N VAL A 81 -9.92 12.21 12.95
CA VAL A 81 -9.83 11.68 11.58
C VAL A 81 -8.78 12.43 10.76
N MET A 82 -8.71 13.75 10.89
CA MET A 82 -7.66 14.58 10.27
C MET A 82 -6.26 14.14 10.72
N PHE A 83 -6.07 13.95 12.03
CA PHE A 83 -4.80 13.49 12.59
C PHE A 83 -4.41 12.11 12.04
N VAL A 84 -5.33 11.15 12.02
CA VAL A 84 -5.09 9.82 11.44
C VAL A 84 -4.76 9.92 9.95
N GLY A 85 -5.42 10.81 9.21
CA GLY A 85 -5.11 11.08 7.80
C GLY A 85 -3.69 11.60 7.61
N ILE A 86 -3.28 12.60 8.39
CA ILE A 86 -1.92 13.17 8.34
C ILE A 86 -0.87 12.09 8.65
N THR A 87 -1.07 11.30 9.71
CA THR A 87 -0.13 10.22 10.05
C THR A 87 -0.02 9.17 8.94
N THR A 88 -1.14 8.81 8.31
CA THR A 88 -1.17 7.87 7.18
C THR A 88 -0.39 8.43 5.98
N VAL A 89 -0.63 9.67 5.58
CA VAL A 89 0.09 10.33 4.48
C VAL A 89 1.57 10.45 4.79
N SER A 90 1.94 10.89 5.99
CA SER A 90 3.35 11.03 6.39
C SER A 90 4.11 9.71 6.27
N ARG A 91 3.47 8.59 6.65
CA ARG A 91 4.06 7.26 6.56
C ARG A 91 4.20 6.80 5.12
N LEU A 92 3.20 7.07 4.28
CA LEU A 92 3.26 6.77 2.85
C LEU A 92 4.39 7.54 2.15
N THR A 93 4.53 8.83 2.45
CA THR A 93 5.64 9.65 1.92
C THR A 93 7.00 9.14 2.40
N ALA A 94 7.10 8.68 3.65
CA ALA A 94 8.31 8.06 4.18
C ALA A 94 8.64 6.71 3.53
N LEU A 95 7.62 5.92 3.14
CA LEU A 95 7.81 4.64 2.42
C LEU A 95 8.21 4.84 0.95
N ASN A 96 7.76 5.94 0.33
CA ASN A 96 8.04 6.25 -1.06
C ASN A 96 9.42 6.91 -1.28
N ARG A 97 10.09 7.30 -0.19
CA ARG A 97 11.41 7.92 -0.24
C ARG A 97 12.50 6.87 -0.09
#